data_AF-A0A6I8VSS2-F1
#
_entry.id   AF-A0A6I8VSS2-F1
#
_cell.length_a   1.000
_cell.length_b   1.000
_cell.length_c   1.000
_cell.angle_alpha   90.00
_cell.angle_beta   90.00
_cell.angle_gamma   90.00
#
_symmetry.space_group_name_H-M   'P 1'
#
loop_
_entity.id
_entity.type
_entity.pdbx_description
1 polymer ?
#
loop_
_entity_poly.entity_id
_entity_poly.type
_entity_poly.pdbx_seq_one_letter_code
_entity_poly.pdbx_strand_id
1 'polypeptide(L)'
;MAAKMELEAFTDVFAVQFERLEVARRAKRQLDAKQFYGGTLHISYAPERETLQELREKLMKRSQEVAHRTRRNRTDQTDSTPAKKRMK
;
A
#
# COMPACT_ATOMS: atom_id res chain seq x y z
N MET A 1 23.23 23.63 1.10
CA MET A 1 22.34 24.81 1.27
C MET A 1 21.04 24.50 0.55
N ALA A 2 20.00 24.10 1.27
CA ALA A 2 18.67 23.96 0.67
C ALA A 2 18.12 25.38 0.45
N ALA A 3 17.88 25.74 -0.82
CA ALA A 3 17.26 27.00 -1.16
C ALA A 3 15.91 27.10 -0.42
N LYS A 4 15.67 28.23 0.22
CA LYS A 4 14.39 28.56 0.84
C LYS A 4 13.35 28.60 -0.29
N MET A 5 12.62 27.51 -0.44
CA MET A 5 11.49 27.44 -1.37
C MET A 5 10.38 28.22 -0.68
N GLU A 6 10.08 29.42 -1.20
CA GLU A 6 8.92 30.18 -0.75
C GLU A 6 7.69 29.39 -1.18
N LEU A 7 7.16 28.59 -0.26
CA LEU A 7 5.90 27.89 -0.44
C LEU A 7 4.79 28.93 -0.44
N GLU A 8 3.86 28.81 -1.39
CA GLU A 8 2.67 29.64 -1.42
C GLU A 8 1.89 29.46 -0.10
N ALA A 9 1.16 30.50 0.32
CA ALA A 9 0.38 30.40 1.55
C ALA A 9 -0.55 29.17 1.45
N PHE A 10 -0.54 28.34 2.49
CA PHE A 10 -1.35 27.11 2.58
C PHE A 10 -0.92 25.94 1.69
N THR A 11 0.30 25.92 1.14
CA THR A 11 0.85 24.79 0.37
C THR A 11 2.01 24.07 1.08
N ASP A 12 1.86 23.78 2.36
CA ASP A 12 2.89 23.05 3.11
C ASP A 12 2.94 21.56 2.72
N VAL A 13 4.17 21.06 2.49
CA VAL A 13 4.41 19.64 2.19
C VAL A 13 4.74 18.90 3.48
N PHE A 14 3.86 17.99 3.89
CA PHE A 14 4.06 17.15 5.07
C PHE A 14 4.41 15.71 4.72
N ALA A 15 5.30 15.11 5.50
CA ALA A 15 5.56 13.68 5.46
C ALA A 15 4.86 13.00 6.63
N VAL A 16 4.02 12.00 6.33
CA VAL A 16 3.27 11.22 7.32
C VAL A 16 3.66 9.76 7.21
N GLN A 17 4.02 9.15 8.34
CA GLN A 17 4.37 7.74 8.44
C GLN A 17 3.31 6.98 9.23
N PHE A 18 2.82 5.88 8.68
CA PHE A 18 1.90 4.97 9.36
C PHE A 18 2.64 3.70 9.77
N GLU A 19 2.29 3.16 10.93
CA GLU A 19 2.79 1.86 11.39
C GLU A 19 2.38 0.71 10.45
N ARG A 20 1.13 0.75 9.96
CA ARG A 20 0.59 -0.28 9.06
C ARG A 20 0.43 0.23 7.64
N LEU A 21 1.04 -0.50 6.69
CA LEU A 21 0.99 -0.18 5.26
C LEU A 21 -0.44 -0.20 4.68
N GLU A 22 -1.33 -1.05 5.20
CA GLU A 22 -2.75 -1.09 4.81
C GLU A 22 -3.48 0.20 5.17
N VAL A 23 -3.17 0.77 6.33
CA VAL A 23 -3.76 2.02 6.82
C VAL A 23 -3.27 3.18 5.95
N ALA A 24 -1.97 3.22 5.62
CA ALA A 24 -1.43 4.20 4.69
C ALA A 24 -2.12 4.14 3.31
N ARG A 25 -2.32 2.93 2.75
CA ARG A 25 -3.05 2.76 1.48
C ARG A 25 -4.51 3.20 1.57
N ARG A 26 -5.16 2.96 2.70
CA ARG A 26 -6.54 3.42 2.93
C ARG A 26 -6.59 4.94 3.02
N ALA A 27 -5.69 5.56 3.79
CA ALA A 27 -5.59 7.00 3.94
C ALA A 27 -5.35 7.68 2.58
N LYS A 28 -4.35 7.22 1.80
CA LYS A 28 -4.13 7.74 0.44
C LYS A 28 -5.38 7.62 -0.42
N ARG A 29 -6.00 6.44 -0.52
CA ARG A 29 -7.23 6.25 -1.32
C ARG A 29 -8.39 7.13 -0.87
N GLN A 30 -8.46 7.45 0.41
CA GLN A 30 -9.55 8.25 0.97
C GLN A 30 -9.30 9.74 0.89
N LEU A 31 -8.07 10.21 0.81
CA LEU A 31 -7.72 11.61 0.97
C LEU A 31 -7.08 12.21 -0.30
N ASP A 32 -6.50 11.38 -1.16
CA ASP A 32 -5.95 11.82 -2.43
C ASP A 32 -7.07 12.37 -3.33
N ALA A 33 -6.80 13.50 -3.99
CA ALA A 33 -7.72 14.27 -4.81
C ALA A 33 -9.00 14.76 -4.09
N LYS A 34 -8.99 14.85 -2.75
CA LYS A 34 -10.12 15.45 -2.01
C LYS A 34 -9.99 16.96 -1.87
N GLN A 35 -11.14 17.63 -1.88
CA GLN A 35 -11.22 19.05 -1.53
C GLN A 35 -10.90 19.23 -0.03
N PHE A 36 -9.95 20.12 0.26
CA PHE A 36 -9.48 20.44 1.60
C PHE A 36 -9.14 21.92 1.66
N TYR A 37 -9.80 22.66 2.55
CA TYR A 37 -9.65 24.12 2.74
C TYR A 37 -9.58 24.93 1.44
N GLY A 38 -10.43 24.60 0.46
CA GLY A 38 -10.52 25.33 -0.82
C GLY A 38 -9.52 24.91 -1.90
N GLY A 39 -8.65 23.93 -1.62
CA GLY A 39 -7.75 23.31 -2.60
C GLY A 39 -7.98 21.81 -2.77
N THR A 40 -7.29 21.20 -3.73
CA THR A 40 -7.29 19.74 -3.91
C THR A 40 -6.05 19.15 -3.24
N LEU A 41 -6.25 18.24 -2.30
CA LEU A 41 -5.17 17.56 -1.61
C LEU A 41 -4.51 16.55 -2.56
N HIS A 42 -3.18 16.63 -2.69
CA HIS A 42 -2.38 15.67 -3.44
C HIS A 42 -1.56 14.80 -2.47
N ILE A 43 -1.69 13.48 -2.58
CA ILE A 43 -0.96 12.54 -1.73
C ILE A 43 -0.12 11.60 -2.59
N SER A 44 1.20 11.74 -2.51
CA SER A 44 2.15 10.83 -3.15
C SER A 44 2.78 9.88 -2.12
N TYR A 45 3.34 8.77 -2.62
CA TYR A 45 4.20 7.92 -1.80
C TYR A 45 5.63 8.42 -1.94
N ALA A 46 6.37 8.47 -0.83
CA ALA A 46 7.76 8.91 -0.79
C ALA A 46 8.66 7.82 -0.20
N PRO A 47 8.92 6.72 -0.93
CA PRO A 47 9.77 5.62 -0.46
C PRO A 47 11.23 6.05 -0.21
N GLU A 48 11.70 7.13 -0.83
CA GLU A 48 13.04 7.69 -0.65
C GLU A 48 13.29 8.25 0.77
N ARG A 49 12.23 8.46 1.55
CA ARG A 49 12.31 8.91 2.95
C ARG A 49 12.33 7.76 3.96
N GLU A 50 12.21 6.52 3.50
CA GLU A 50 12.18 5.34 4.36
C GLU A 50 13.60 4.92 4.78
N THR A 51 13.72 4.32 5.97
CA THR A 51 14.98 3.76 6.43
C THR A 51 15.22 2.35 5.87
N LEU A 52 16.48 1.90 5.85
CA LEU A 52 16.83 0.54 5.43
C LEU A 52 16.16 -0.54 6.28
N GLN A 53 15.94 -0.25 7.57
CA GLN A 53 15.29 -1.18 8.48
C GLN A 53 13.81 -1.37 8.12
N GLU A 54 13.08 -0.27 7.93
CA GLU A 54 11.67 -0.30 7.52
C GLU A 54 11.48 -1.03 6.18
N LEU A 55 12.41 -0.83 5.24
CA LEU A 55 12.38 -1.52 3.95
C LEU A 55 12.54 -3.04 4.13
N ARG A 56 13.47 -3.49 4.98
CA ARG A 56 13.67 -4.92 5.28
C ARG A 56 12.41 -5.54 5.85
N GLU A 57 11.78 -4.88 6.80
CA GLU A 57 10.54 -5.36 7.43
C GLU A 57 9.39 -5.49 6.40
N LYS A 58 9.24 -4.50 5.51
CA LYS A 58 8.23 -4.54 4.43
C LYS A 58 8.47 -5.68 3.45
N LEU A 59 9.73 -5.93 3.08
CA LEU A 59 10.10 -7.03 2.19
C LEU A 59 9.83 -8.40 2.85
N MET A 60 10.19 -8.56 4.12
CA MET A 60 9.92 -9.78 4.88
C MET A 60 8.42 -10.06 4.97
N LYS A 61 7.63 -9.05 5.32
CA LYS A 61 6.16 -9.18 5.37
C LYS A 61 5.57 -9.57 4.01
N ARG A 62 6.04 -8.95 2.91
CA ARG A 62 5.58 -9.28 1.56
C ARG A 62 5.94 -10.73 1.18
N SER A 63 7.15 -11.18 1.50
CA SER A 63 7.59 -12.55 1.23
C SER A 63 6.67 -13.58 1.92
N GLN A 64 6.35 -13.35 3.19
CA GLN A 64 5.44 -14.20 3.96
C GLN A 64 4.03 -14.22 3.36
N GLU A 65 3.49 -13.06 3.00
CA GLU A 65 2.16 -12.94 2.39
C GLU A 65 2.08 -13.68 1.04
N VAL A 66 3.11 -13.54 0.20
CA VAL A 66 3.19 -14.23 -1.10
C VAL A 66 3.28 -15.74 -0.90
N ALA A 67 4.11 -16.22 0.02
CA ALA A 67 4.23 -17.64 0.33
C ALA A 67 2.89 -18.22 0.82
N HIS A 68 2.20 -17.51 1.72
CA HIS A 68 0.90 -17.90 2.23
C HIS A 68 -0.16 -17.97 1.11
N ARG A 69 -0.26 -16.92 0.27
CA ARG A 69 -1.21 -16.89 -0.85
C ARG A 69 -0.93 -17.96 -1.89
N THR A 70 0.35 -18.20 -2.21
CA THR A 70 0.74 -19.26 -3.16
C THR A 70 0.31 -20.65 -2.66
N ARG A 71 0.47 -20.92 -1.36
CA ARG A 71 0.02 -22.19 -0.76
C ARG A 71 -1.50 -22.34 -0.84
N ARG A 72 -2.25 -21.31 -0.46
CA ARG A 72 -3.72 -21.31 -0.51
C ARG A 72 -4.28 -21.46 -1.92
N ASN A 73 -3.67 -20.77 -2.89
CA ASN A 73 -4.08 -20.89 -4.30
C ASN A 73 -3.87 -22.30 -4.85
N ARG A 74 -2.89 -23.07 -4.33
CA ARG A 74 -2.68 -24.47 -4.73
C ARG A 74 -3.76 -25.39 -4.16
N THR A 75 -4.23 -25.17 -2.93
CA THR A 75 -5.29 -25.98 -2.32
C THR A 75 -6.66 -25.71 -2.95
N ASP A 76 -6.97 -24.46 -3.29
CA ASP A 76 -8.22 -24.12 -3.97
C ASP A 76 -8.30 -24.75 -5.39
N GLN A 77 -7.16 -24.99 -6.05
CA GLN A 77 -7.12 -25.69 -7.35
C GLN A 77 -7.39 -27.20 -7.23
N THR A 78 -7.04 -27.85 -6.11
CA THR A 78 -7.30 -29.29 -5.95
C THR A 78 -8.78 -29.58 -5.68
N ASP A 79 -9.50 -28.67 -5.04
CA ASP A 79 -10.92 -28.84 -4.67
C ASP A 79 -11.91 -28.50 -5.80
N SER A 80 -11.44 -27.88 -6.89
CA SER A 80 -12.29 -27.46 -8.03
C SER A 80 -12.37 -28.48 -9.18
N THR A 81 -11.80 -29.69 -9.02
CA THR A 81 -12.00 -30.76 -10.02
C THR A 81 -13.42 -31.32 -9.88
N PRO A 82 -14.31 -31.19 -10.89
CA PRO A 82 -15.66 -31.72 -10.77
C PRO A 82 -15.58 -33.24 -10.76
N ALA A 83 -16.10 -33.85 -9.69
CA ALA A 83 -16.27 -35.29 -9.59
C ALA A 83 -16.98 -35.80 -10.87
N LYS A 84 -16.28 -36.64 -11.64
CA LYS A 84 -16.81 -37.30 -12.83
C LYS A 84 -18.17 -37.92 -12.48
N LYS A 85 -19.26 -37.39 -13.06
CA LYS A 85 -20.58 -38.04 -13.04
C LYS A 85 -20.41 -39.43 -13.65
N ARG A 86 -20.33 -40.46 -12.79
CA ARG A 86 -20.52 -41.85 -13.17
C ARG A 86 -21.99 -41.99 -13.56
N MET A 87 -22.29 -41.83 -14.85
CA MET A 87 -23.61 -42.11 -15.38
C MET A 87 -23.70 -43.62 -15.63
N LYS A 88 -24.80 -44.16 -15.12
CA LYS A 88 -25.15 -45.58 -15.02
C LYS A 88 -25.62 -46.12 -16.36
#